data_AF-A0A8J4X4U5-F1
#
_entry.id   AF-A0A8J4X4U5-F1
#
_cell.length_a   1.000
_cell.length_b   1.000
_cell.length_c   1.000
_cell.angle_alpha   90.00
_cell.angle_beta   90.00
_cell.angle_gamma   90.00
#
_symmetry.space_group_name_H-M   'P 1'
#
loop_
_entity.id
_entity.type
_entity.pdbx_description
1 polymer ?
#
loop_
_entity_poly.entity_id
_entity_poly.type
_entity_poly.pdbx_seq_one_letter_code
_entity_poly.pdbx_strand_id
1 'polypeptide(L)'
;MTNNGAALLKKATTNTASLRERAIAQYHDLLLRDETLAPHVFEKLHNAMRANRLVYGDRPISVSLRPHLLERSQFEAHRVVTELIVRALEKIASMAVQFPGLMTKLGLTDAEQKVALISSI
;
A
#
# COMPACT_ATOMS: atom_id res chain seq x y z
N MET A 1 31.33 -36.73 16.91
CA MET A 1 31.76 -35.66 15.98
C MET A 1 30.53 -34.93 15.48
N THR A 2 30.05 -33.97 16.27
CA THR A 2 28.73 -33.37 16.14
C THR A 2 28.84 -31.95 15.57
N ASN A 3 28.52 -31.86 14.29
CA ASN A 3 27.76 -30.80 13.61
C ASN A 3 27.88 -29.36 14.18
N ASN A 4 29.06 -28.74 14.02
CA ASN A 4 29.31 -27.34 14.42
C ASN A 4 28.91 -26.31 13.32
N GLY A 5 28.32 -26.75 12.21
CA GLY A 5 27.88 -25.88 11.11
C GLY A 5 26.49 -25.26 11.32
N ALA A 6 25.59 -25.93 12.05
CA ALA A 6 24.22 -25.45 12.27
C ALA A 6 24.12 -24.33 13.31
N ALA A 7 25.14 -24.16 14.16
CA ALA A 7 25.18 -23.12 15.20
C ALA A 7 25.57 -21.73 14.66
N LEU A 8 26.28 -21.67 13.52
CA LEU A 8 26.68 -20.42 12.88
C LEU A 8 25.52 -19.75 12.12
N LEU A 9 24.56 -20.53 11.62
CA LEU A 9 23.37 -20.01 10.93
C LEU A 9 22.28 -19.48 11.87
N LYS A 10 22.33 -19.82 13.16
CA LYS A 10 21.38 -19.31 14.18
C LYS A 10 21.86 -18.04 14.88
N LYS A 11 23.07 -17.56 14.58
CA LYS A 11 23.74 -16.45 15.29
C LYS A 11 23.82 -15.15 14.47
N ALA A 12 22.90 -14.96 13.52
CA ALA A 12 22.73 -13.73 12.76
C ALA A 12 21.38 -13.04 13.01
N THR A 13 20.69 -13.40 14.09
CA THR A 13 19.35 -12.86 14.40
C THR A 13 19.27 -12.34 15.83
N THR A 14 20.33 -11.69 16.30
CA THR A 14 20.32 -10.95 17.56
C THR A 14 20.89 -9.56 17.31
N ASN A 15 20.01 -8.57 17.43
CA ASN A 15 20.28 -7.14 17.48
C ASN A 15 20.70 -6.47 16.15
N THR A 16 19.72 -6.16 15.30
CA THR A 16 19.84 -5.09 14.30
C THR A 16 18.42 -4.68 13.92
N ALA A 17 17.94 -3.53 14.41
CA ALA A 17 16.76 -2.90 13.81
C ALA A 17 16.99 -2.85 12.30
N SER A 18 16.05 -3.35 11.49
CA SER A 18 16.16 -3.38 10.03
C SER A 18 16.56 -2.00 9.50
N LEU A 19 17.23 -1.92 8.34
CA LEU A 19 17.60 -0.63 7.74
C LEU A 19 16.40 0.35 7.70
N ARG A 20 15.22 -0.19 7.43
CA ARG A 20 13.93 0.52 7.49
C ARG A 20 13.61 1.07 8.87
N GLU A 21 13.71 0.28 9.93
CA GLU A 21 13.44 0.73 11.31
C GLU A 21 14.40 1.82 11.76
N ARG A 22 15.69 1.73 11.37
CA ARG A 22 16.66 2.79 11.65
C ARG A 22 16.34 4.08 10.87
N ALA A 23 15.96 3.96 9.60
CA ALA A 23 15.56 5.12 8.80
C ALA A 23 14.28 5.78 9.34
N ILE A 24 13.32 5.00 9.83
CA ILE A 24 12.12 5.50 10.50
C ILE A 24 12.49 6.25 11.79
N ALA A 25 13.36 5.67 12.63
CA ALA A 25 13.81 6.32 13.86
C ALA A 25 14.54 7.64 13.55
N GLN A 26 15.47 7.62 12.60
CA GLN A 26 16.19 8.81 12.15
C GLN A 26 15.25 9.88 11.59
N TYR A 27 14.23 9.50 10.81
CA TYR A 27 13.23 10.42 10.30
C TYR A 27 12.46 11.10 11.44
N HIS A 28 12.02 10.35 12.45
CA HIS A 28 11.35 10.94 13.61
C HIS A 28 12.28 11.85 14.42
N ASP A 29 13.56 11.47 14.60
CA ASP A 29 14.55 12.32 15.26
C ASP A 29 14.77 13.64 14.52
N LEU A 30 14.79 13.62 13.18
CA LEU A 30 14.89 14.83 12.37
C LEU A 30 13.66 15.74 12.56
N LEU A 31 12.45 15.17 12.57
CA LEU A 31 11.22 15.93 12.81
C LEU A 31 11.18 16.55 14.21
N LEU A 32 11.66 15.83 15.22
CA LEU A 32 11.66 16.33 16.61
C LEU A 32 12.66 17.47 16.83
N ARG A 33 13.75 17.51 16.04
CA ARG A 33 14.79 18.54 16.14
C ARG A 33 14.53 19.77 15.28
N ASP A 34 13.49 19.74 14.44
CA ASP A 34 13.16 20.83 13.56
C ASP A 34 12.28 21.86 14.29
N GLU A 35 12.88 22.98 14.68
CA GLU A 35 12.19 24.09 15.35
C GLU A 35 11.26 24.86 14.39
N THR A 36 11.38 24.66 13.08
CA THR A 36 10.50 25.29 12.07
C THR A 36 9.16 24.56 11.92
N LEU A 37 9.04 23.35 12.50
CA LEU A 37 7.84 22.52 12.55
C LEU A 37 6.82 23.08 13.55
N ALA A 38 6.43 24.33 13.32
CA ALA A 38 5.48 25.08 14.10
C ALA A 38 4.02 24.76 13.70
N PRO A 39 3.03 25.12 14.53
CA PRO A 39 1.61 24.80 14.28
C PRO A 39 1.09 25.20 12.89
N HIS A 40 1.63 26.28 12.31
CA HIS A 40 1.25 26.75 10.97
C HIS A 40 1.55 25.72 9.85
N VAL A 41 2.56 24.86 10.02
CA VAL A 41 2.90 23.79 9.07
C VAL A 41 1.81 22.71 9.08
N PHE A 42 1.32 22.36 10.27
CA PHE A 42 0.22 21.40 10.43
C PHE A 42 -1.09 21.97 9.87
N GLU A 43 -1.39 23.24 10.09
CA GLU A 43 -2.55 23.90 9.46
C GLU A 43 -2.48 23.86 7.93
N LYS A 44 -1.29 24.12 7.36
CA LYS A 44 -1.08 24.01 5.91
C LYS A 44 -1.31 22.58 5.41
N LEU A 45 -0.83 21.57 6.14
CA LEU A 45 -1.07 20.16 5.82
C LEU A 45 -2.56 19.83 5.88
N HIS A 46 -3.26 20.21 6.94
CA HIS A 46 -4.69 19.99 7.08
C HIS A 46 -5.51 20.65 5.96
N ASN A 47 -5.17 21.89 5.60
CA ASN A 47 -5.82 22.59 4.49
C ASN A 47 -5.57 21.88 3.14
N ALA A 48 -4.35 21.40 2.90
CA ALA A 48 -4.05 20.60 1.71
C ALA A 48 -4.83 19.28 1.70
N MET A 49 -4.98 18.61 2.85
CA MET A 49 -5.77 17.39 2.96
C MET A 49 -7.25 17.64 2.64
N ARG A 50 -7.84 18.71 3.17
CA ARG A 50 -9.22 19.10 2.83
C ARG A 50 -9.38 19.40 1.35
N ALA A 51 -8.47 20.19 0.77
CA ALA A 51 -8.49 20.53 -0.65
C ALA A 51 -8.41 19.30 -1.56
N ASN A 52 -7.66 18.28 -1.16
CA ASN A 52 -7.51 17.02 -1.90
C ASN A 52 -8.56 15.95 -1.53
N ARG A 53 -9.61 16.30 -0.77
CA ARG A 53 -10.64 15.36 -0.30
C ARG A 53 -10.06 14.17 0.49
N LEU A 54 -8.93 14.40 1.17
CA LEU A 54 -8.27 13.43 2.06
C LEU A 54 -8.83 13.53 3.49
N VAL A 55 -10.12 13.80 3.61
CA VAL A 55 -10.86 13.90 4.88
C VAL A 55 -12.14 13.08 4.78
N TYR A 56 -12.50 12.40 5.87
CA TYR A 56 -13.78 11.75 6.05
C TYR A 56 -14.63 12.60 6.98
N GLY A 57 -15.59 13.33 6.42
CA GLY A 57 -16.23 14.45 7.13
C GLY A 57 -15.16 15.48 7.52
N ASP A 58 -15.03 15.75 8.81
CA ASP A 58 -13.99 16.63 9.36
C ASP A 58 -12.70 15.92 9.77
N ARG A 59 -12.64 14.59 9.66
CA ARG A 59 -11.50 13.79 10.14
C ARG A 59 -10.48 13.54 9.02
N PRO A 60 -9.20 13.88 9.18
CA PRO A 60 -8.16 13.50 8.22
C PRO A 60 -8.05 11.98 8.05
N ILE A 61 -7.87 11.52 6.80
CA ILE A 61 -7.76 10.08 6.49
C ILE A 61 -6.51 9.45 7.13
N SER A 62 -5.42 10.22 7.28
CA SER A 62 -4.25 9.81 8.05
C SER A 62 -3.80 10.94 8.97
N VAL A 63 -3.74 10.65 10.26
CA VAL A 63 -3.22 11.57 11.30
C VAL A 63 -1.72 11.39 11.56
N SER A 64 -1.08 10.42 10.90
CA SER A 64 0.32 10.08 11.11
C SER A 64 1.14 10.25 9.85
N LEU A 65 2.17 11.10 9.92
CA LEU A 65 3.20 11.23 8.90
C LEU A 65 4.23 10.09 9.03
N ARG A 66 3.77 8.84 8.89
CA ARG A 66 4.67 7.68 8.85
C ARG A 66 4.96 7.34 7.39
N PRO A 67 6.09 7.81 6.82
CA PRO A 67 6.46 7.43 5.48
C PRO A 67 6.71 5.93 5.41
N HIS A 68 6.11 5.27 4.42
CA HIS A 68 6.44 3.90 4.07
C HIS A 68 7.74 3.92 3.26
N LEU A 69 8.87 3.77 3.95
CA LEU A 69 10.18 3.64 3.31
C LEU A 69 10.30 2.26 2.67
N LEU A 70 10.46 2.24 1.35
CA LEU A 70 10.63 1.03 0.54
C LEU A 70 11.95 1.12 -0.22
N GLU A 71 12.64 -0.01 -0.31
CA GLU A 71 13.75 -0.13 -1.25
C GLU A 71 13.24 -0.11 -2.70
N ARG A 72 14.06 0.37 -3.63
CA ARG A 72 13.65 0.45 -5.04
C ARG A 72 13.31 -0.92 -5.62
N SER A 73 14.06 -1.95 -5.24
CA SER A 73 13.80 -3.36 -5.61
C SER A 73 12.43 -3.84 -5.12
N GLN A 74 12.04 -3.49 -3.90
CA GLN A 74 10.74 -3.83 -3.32
C GLN A 74 9.61 -3.13 -4.08
N PHE A 75 9.78 -1.85 -4.39
CA PHE A 75 8.80 -1.09 -5.18
C PHE A 75 8.61 -1.71 -6.57
N GLU A 76 9.68 -2.03 -7.28
CA GLU A 76 9.60 -2.66 -8.61
C GLU A 76 8.95 -4.05 -8.54
N ALA A 77 9.28 -4.85 -7.52
CA ALA A 77 8.64 -6.15 -7.32
C ALA A 77 7.12 -6.01 -7.11
N HIS A 78 6.69 -5.06 -6.26
CA HIS A 78 5.28 -4.77 -6.06
C HIS A 78 4.61 -4.31 -7.35
N ARG A 79 5.23 -3.38 -8.09
CA ARG A 79 4.70 -2.87 -9.36
C ARG A 79 4.46 -4.01 -10.35
N VAL A 80 5.45 -4.87 -10.57
CA VAL A 80 5.35 -5.99 -11.52
C VAL A 80 4.25 -6.96 -11.14
N VAL A 81 4.16 -7.33 -9.85
CA VAL A 81 3.12 -8.26 -9.37
C VAL A 81 1.73 -7.63 -9.48
N THR A 82 1.57 -6.38 -9.08
CA THR A 82 0.30 -5.66 -9.19
C THR A 82 -0.14 -5.52 -10.65
N GLU A 83 0.77 -5.18 -11.56
CA GLU A 83 0.46 -5.13 -13.00
C GLU A 83 -0.02 -6.48 -13.53
N LEU A 84 0.61 -7.59 -13.12
CA LEU A 84 0.19 -8.92 -13.52
C LEU A 84 -1.22 -9.25 -13.03
N ILE A 85 -1.52 -8.95 -11.76
CA ILE A 85 -2.84 -9.17 -11.16
C ILE A 85 -3.89 -8.32 -11.88
N VAL A 86 -3.63 -7.03 -12.09
CA VAL A 86 -4.57 -6.13 -12.78
C VAL A 86 -4.85 -6.64 -14.20
N ARG A 87 -3.81 -7.01 -14.96
CA ARG A 87 -3.99 -7.58 -16.31
C ARG A 87 -4.81 -8.89 -16.31
N ALA A 88 -4.63 -9.74 -15.29
CA ALA A 88 -5.42 -10.95 -15.16
C ALA A 88 -6.90 -10.63 -14.88
N LEU A 89 -7.16 -9.67 -13.98
CA LEU A 89 -8.51 -9.22 -13.66
C LEU A 89 -9.19 -8.54 -14.84
N GLU A 90 -8.48 -7.71 -15.62
CA GLU A 90 -9.00 -7.09 -16.84
C GLU A 90 -9.43 -8.13 -17.88
N LYS A 91 -8.64 -9.20 -18.06
CA LYS A 91 -9.00 -10.31 -18.95
C LYS A 91 -10.26 -11.02 -18.46
N ILE A 92 -10.36 -11.31 -17.17
CA ILE A 92 -11.54 -11.95 -16.58
C ILE A 92 -12.77 -11.05 -16.76
N ALA A 93 -12.65 -9.75 -16.47
CA ALA A 93 -13.74 -8.79 -16.63
C ALA A 93 -14.19 -8.70 -18.09
N SER A 94 -13.26 -8.62 -19.04
CA SER A 94 -13.57 -8.60 -20.48
C SER A 94 -14.29 -9.87 -20.93
N MET A 95 -13.83 -11.05 -20.50
CA MET A 95 -14.52 -12.31 -20.80
C MET A 95 -15.90 -12.39 -20.13
N ALA A 96 -16.05 -11.88 -18.90
CA ALA A 96 -17.32 -11.91 -18.19
C ALA A 96 -18.40 -11.13 -18.94
N VAL A 97 -18.05 -10.00 -19.55
CA VAL A 97 -18.95 -9.22 -20.42
C VAL A 97 -19.34 -9.98 -21.67
N GLN A 98 -18.41 -10.69 -22.31
CA GLN A 98 -18.66 -11.42 -23.55
C GLN A 98 -19.46 -12.72 -23.33
N PHE A 99 -19.35 -13.32 -22.14
CA PHE A 99 -19.97 -14.60 -21.81
C PHE A 99 -20.85 -14.49 -20.57
N PRO A 100 -22.16 -14.27 -20.71
CA PRO A 100 -23.08 -14.07 -19.57
C PRO A 100 -23.04 -15.21 -18.53
N GLY A 101 -22.83 -16.47 -18.97
CA GLY A 101 -22.68 -17.60 -18.05
C GLY A 101 -21.46 -17.52 -17.12
N LEU A 102 -20.43 -16.75 -17.50
CA LEU A 102 -19.28 -16.47 -16.65
C LEU A 102 -19.64 -15.47 -15.54
N MET A 103 -20.53 -14.51 -15.79
CA MET A 103 -21.02 -13.60 -14.73
C MET A 103 -21.76 -14.36 -13.64
N THR A 104 -22.59 -15.33 -14.02
CA THR A 104 -23.28 -16.22 -13.07
C THR A 104 -22.28 -17.06 -12.28
N LYS A 105 -21.24 -17.59 -12.93
CA LYS A 105 -20.18 -18.37 -12.27
C LYS A 105 -19.31 -17.53 -11.31
N LEU A 106 -19.13 -16.24 -11.63
CA LEU A 106 -18.46 -15.27 -10.75
C LEU A 106 -19.33 -14.81 -9.58
N GLY A 107 -20.61 -15.22 -9.55
CA GLY A 107 -21.54 -14.91 -8.45
C GLY A 107 -22.11 -13.49 -8.48
N LEU A 108 -22.10 -12.83 -9.63
CA LEU A 108 -22.69 -11.49 -9.76
C LEU A 108 -24.22 -11.58 -9.61
N THR A 109 -24.78 -10.68 -8.82
CA THR A 109 -26.22 -10.46 -8.72
C THR A 109 -26.78 -9.86 -10.02
N ASP A 110 -28.08 -9.98 -10.25
CA ASP A 110 -28.73 -9.40 -11.44
C ASP A 110 -28.50 -7.89 -11.58
N ALA A 111 -28.39 -7.17 -10.47
CA ALA A 111 -28.08 -5.74 -10.47
C ALA A 111 -26.64 -5.47 -10.93
N GLU A 112 -25.67 -6.23 -10.43
CA GLU A 112 -24.26 -6.11 -10.80
C GLU A 112 -24.01 -6.51 -12.26
N GLN A 113 -24.70 -7.54 -12.76
CA GLN A 113 -24.64 -7.93 -14.16
C GLN A 113 -25.11 -6.81 -15.08
N LYS A 114 -26.24 -6.16 -14.74
CA LYS A 114 -26.75 -5.02 -15.51
C LYS A 114 -25.76 -3.86 -15.55
N VAL A 115 -25.13 -3.54 -14.41
CA VAL A 115 -24.11 -2.48 -14.34
C VAL A 115 -22.88 -2.84 -15.18
N ALA A 116 -22.39 -4.07 -15.10
CA ALA A 116 -21.21 -4.53 -15.83
C ALA A 116 -21.39 -4.45 -17.36
N LEU A 117 -22.60 -4.62 -17.87
CA LEU A 117 -22.91 -4.49 -19.29
C LEU A 117 -22.95 -3.01 -19.74
N ILE A 118 -23.45 -2.11 -18.90
CA ILE A 118 -23.54 -0.67 -19.22
C ILE A 118 -22.17 -0.02 -19.28
N SER A 119 -21.24 -0.42 -18.41
CA SER A 119 -19.87 0.12 -18.37
C SER A 119 -18.94 -0.44 -19.46
N SER A 120 -19.45 -1.30 -20.34
CA SER A 120 -18.70 -1.91 -21.45
C SER A 120 -18.97 -1.29 -22.84
N ILE A 121 -19.84 -0.26 -22.89
CA ILE A 121 -20.15 0.56 -24.08
C ILE A 121 -19.35 1.87 -23.98
#